data_AF-A0A6G1K8A8-F1
#
_entry.id   AF-A0A6G1K8A8-F1
#
_cell.length_a   1.000
_cell.length_b   1.000
_cell.length_c   1.000
_cell.angle_alpha   90.00
_cell.angle_beta   90.00
_cell.angle_gamma   90.00
#
_symmetry.space_group_name_H-M   'P 1'
#
loop_
_entity.id
_entity.type
_entity.pdbx_description
1 polymer ?
#
loop_
_entity_poly.entity_id
_entity_poly.type
_entity_poly.pdbx_seq_one_letter_code
_entity_poly.pdbx_strand_id
1 'polypeptide(L)'
;NCPIENLEVYTVTYSDCPTRPWTICRCSDAQVSRETYATDFGRVPPGIRSRVVHSLIISESTGSAGSNNDRILFRGPVGPAVYLHESMHSADSGFPDTTAFTDAYNADTCVPDNYANASPAEDFAQL
;
A
#
# COMPACT_ATOMS: atom_id res chain seq x y z
N ASN A 1 10.87 12.30 8.79
CA ASN A 1 10.36 13.60 8.27
C ASN A 1 11.07 13.94 6.98
N CYS A 2 10.33 14.13 5.87
CA CYS A 2 10.88 14.53 4.57
C CYS A 2 10.72 16.05 4.37
N PRO A 3 11.79 16.85 4.27
CA PRO A 3 11.69 18.25 3.89
C PRO A 3 11.07 18.40 2.49
N ILE A 4 10.31 19.48 2.25
CA ILE A 4 9.59 19.68 0.98
C ILE A 4 10.56 19.81 -0.20
N GLU A 5 11.70 20.45 0.01
CA GLU A 5 12.78 20.59 -0.96
C GLU A 5 13.43 19.26 -1.37
N ASN A 6 13.26 18.22 -0.54
CA ASN A 6 13.74 16.87 -0.78
C ASN A 6 12.65 15.95 -1.36
N LEU A 7 11.42 16.46 -1.55
CA LEU A 7 10.33 15.68 -2.13
C LEU A 7 10.51 15.56 -3.65
N GLU A 8 10.75 14.35 -4.10
CA GLU A 8 10.74 13.98 -5.51
C GLU A 8 9.35 13.50 -5.90
N VAL A 9 8.73 14.17 -6.88
CA VAL A 9 7.44 13.78 -7.45
C VAL A 9 7.69 13.35 -8.89
N TYR A 10 7.25 12.15 -9.26
CA TYR A 10 7.44 11.66 -10.62
C TYR A 10 6.31 10.72 -11.04
N THR A 11 6.23 10.51 -12.35
CA THR A 11 5.18 9.71 -12.96
C THR A 11 5.72 8.37 -13.42
N VAL A 12 4.96 7.31 -13.14
CA VAL A 12 5.23 5.95 -13.63
C VAL A 12 4.04 5.50 -14.47
N THR A 13 4.31 4.98 -15.66
CA THR A 13 3.30 4.36 -16.51
C THR A 13 3.64 2.88 -16.63
N TYR A 14 2.72 2.02 -16.19
CA TYR A 14 2.89 0.57 -16.25
C TYR A 14 2.28 0.01 -17.55
N SER A 15 2.90 -1.04 -18.08
CA SER A 15 2.50 -1.65 -19.36
C SER A 15 1.13 -2.35 -19.31
N ASP A 16 0.69 -2.76 -18.12
CA ASP A 16 -0.62 -3.36 -17.85
C ASP A 16 -1.77 -2.33 -17.78
N CYS A 17 -1.45 -1.03 -17.71
CA CYS A 17 -2.42 0.07 -17.70
C CYS A 17 -1.81 1.34 -18.34
N PRO A 18 -1.54 1.32 -19.65
CA PRO A 18 -0.74 2.35 -20.32
C PRO A 18 -1.42 3.72 -20.40
N THR A 19 -2.75 3.78 -20.24
CA THR A 19 -3.54 5.01 -20.33
C THR A 19 -3.65 5.76 -19.01
N ARG A 20 -3.15 5.20 -17.91
CA ARG A 20 -3.26 5.78 -16.57
C ARG A 20 -1.87 5.89 -15.94
N PRO A 21 -1.15 7.00 -16.11
CA PRO A 21 0.05 7.25 -15.33
C PRO A 21 -0.27 7.38 -13.83
N TRP A 22 0.62 6.89 -12.97
CA TRP A 22 0.57 7.10 -11.52
C TRP A 22 1.60 8.15 -11.11
N THR A 23 1.15 9.15 -10.36
CA THR A 23 2.04 10.09 -9.66
C THR A 23 2.45 9.48 -8.33
N ILE A 24 3.74 9.19 -8.18
CA ILE A 24 4.32 8.67 -6.94
C ILE A 24 5.37 9.64 -6.40
N CYS A 25 5.52 9.63 -5.08
CA CYS A 25 6.38 10.54 -4.35
C CYS A 25 7.45 9.77 -3.59
N ARG A 26 8.64 10.34 -3.49
CA ARG A 26 9.76 9.78 -2.74
C ARG A 26 10.53 10.91 -2.07
N CYS A 27 10.99 10.70 -0.84
CA CYS A 27 12.00 11.59 -0.29
C CYS A 27 13.38 11.28 -0.89
N SER A 28 14.15 12.31 -1.26
CA SER A 28 15.44 12.15 -1.91
C SER A 28 16.45 11.31 -1.11
N ASP A 29 16.30 11.26 0.21
CA ASP A 29 17.10 10.48 1.16
C ASP A 29 16.52 9.09 1.51
N ALA A 30 15.38 8.70 0.92
CA ALA A 30 14.79 7.39 1.14
C ALA A 30 15.75 6.28 0.67
N GLN A 31 15.89 5.22 1.48
CA GLN A 31 16.80 4.09 1.21
C GLN A 31 16.41 3.28 -0.03
N VAL A 32 15.18 3.43 -0.52
CA VAL A 32 14.67 2.76 -1.73
C VAL A 32 14.83 3.72 -2.91
N SER A 33 15.41 3.24 -4.02
CA SER A 33 15.56 4.05 -5.26
C SER A 33 14.21 4.28 -5.95
N ARG A 34 14.17 5.24 -6.87
CA ARG A 34 12.97 5.51 -7.68
C ARG A 34 12.54 4.29 -8.48
N GLU A 35 13.49 3.58 -9.08
CA GLU A 35 13.26 2.40 -9.92
C GLU A 35 12.74 1.22 -9.11
N THR A 36 13.33 0.98 -7.93
CA THR A 36 12.87 -0.09 -7.03
C THR A 36 11.48 0.21 -6.51
N TYR A 37 11.22 1.44 -6.07
CA TYR A 37 9.90 1.85 -5.59
C TYR A 37 8.82 1.73 -6.66
N ALA A 38 9.11 2.20 -7.88
CA ALA A 38 8.23 2.00 -9.04
C ALA A 38 8.01 0.52 -9.35
N THR A 39 9.06 -0.30 -9.28
CA THR A 39 8.95 -1.74 -9.55
C THR A 39 8.09 -2.45 -8.52
N ASP A 40 8.31 -2.20 -7.23
CA ASP A 40 7.57 -2.86 -6.15
C ASP A 40 6.11 -2.41 -6.10
N PHE A 41 5.83 -1.11 -6.24
CA PHE A 41 4.45 -0.63 -6.39
C PHE A 41 3.79 -1.16 -7.67
N GLY A 42 4.57 -1.33 -8.74
CA GLY A 42 4.16 -1.96 -9.99
C GLY A 42 3.76 -3.43 -9.91
N ARG A 43 4.13 -4.14 -8.83
CA ARG A 43 3.71 -5.54 -8.61
C ARG A 43 2.28 -5.65 -8.09
N VAL A 44 1.73 -4.58 -7.53
CA VAL A 44 0.32 -4.55 -7.09
C VAL A 44 -0.58 -4.74 -8.32
N PRO A 45 -1.54 -5.68 -8.32
CA PRO A 45 -2.43 -5.90 -9.45
C PRO A 45 -3.13 -4.60 -9.90
N PRO A 46 -3.29 -4.36 -11.21
CA PRO A 46 -3.75 -3.07 -11.73
C PRO A 46 -5.13 -2.67 -11.21
N GLY A 47 -6.05 -3.62 -10.98
CA GLY A 47 -7.36 -3.35 -10.39
C GLY A 47 -7.28 -2.76 -8.98
N ILE A 48 -6.41 -3.31 -8.13
CA ILE A 48 -6.18 -2.84 -6.76
C ILE A 48 -5.39 -1.53 -6.80
N ARG A 49 -4.28 -1.48 -7.55
CA ARG A 49 -3.44 -0.28 -7.72
C ARG A 49 -4.21 0.92 -8.27
N SER A 50 -5.28 0.69 -9.03
CA SER A 50 -6.15 1.75 -9.56
C SER A 50 -6.96 2.49 -8.50
N ARG A 51 -7.04 1.95 -7.28
CA ARG A 51 -7.73 2.56 -6.14
C ARG A 51 -6.83 3.49 -5.34
N VAL A 52 -5.53 3.26 -5.38
CA VAL A 52 -4.53 4.13 -4.72
C VAL A 52 -4.48 5.49 -5.41
N VAL A 53 -4.67 6.56 -4.65
CA VAL A 53 -4.63 7.95 -5.11
C VAL A 53 -3.19 8.47 -5.14
N HIS A 54 -2.44 8.31 -4.04
CA HIS A 54 -1.03 8.70 -3.95
C HIS A 54 -0.24 7.71 -3.11
N SER A 55 1.06 7.60 -3.40
CA SER A 55 1.98 6.77 -2.64
C SER A 55 3.28 7.53 -2.40
N LEU A 56 3.70 7.65 -1.14
CA LEU A 56 4.93 8.33 -0.71
C LEU A 56 5.83 7.35 0.03
N ILE A 57 7.14 7.36 -0.27
CA ILE A 57 8.16 6.68 0.55
C ILE A 57 9.14 7.68 1.19
N ILE A 58 9.40 7.50 2.49
CA ILE A 58 10.39 8.28 3.26
C ILE A 58 11.47 7.39 3.86
N SER A 59 12.60 7.98 4.27
CA SER A 59 13.67 7.27 4.98
C SER A 59 13.27 6.91 6.41
N GLU A 60 13.49 5.65 6.80
CA GLU A 60 13.35 5.19 8.19
C GLU A 60 14.20 3.93 8.44
N SER A 61 14.71 3.76 9.66
CA SER A 61 15.57 2.62 10.02
C SER A 61 14.84 1.28 10.00
N THR A 62 13.53 1.29 10.28
CA THR A 62 12.69 0.10 10.35
C THR A 62 11.55 0.26 9.34
N GLY A 63 11.37 -0.76 8.49
CA GLY A 63 10.31 -0.79 7.50
C GLY A 63 8.93 -0.74 8.17
N SER A 64 8.10 0.21 7.76
CA SER A 64 6.68 0.27 8.14
C SER A 64 5.86 0.95 7.05
N ALA A 65 4.55 0.78 7.11
CA ALA A 65 3.65 1.46 6.19
C ALA A 65 2.35 1.85 6.90
N GLY A 66 1.52 2.59 6.18
CA GLY A 66 0.16 2.87 6.59
C GLY A 66 -0.56 3.65 5.51
N SER A 67 -1.87 3.55 5.54
CA SER A 67 -2.74 4.13 4.52
C SER A 67 -3.90 4.89 5.17
N ASN A 68 -4.38 5.93 4.47
CA ASN A 68 -5.58 6.66 4.86
C ASN A 68 -6.13 7.40 3.64
N ASN A 69 -7.45 7.30 3.41
CA ASN A 69 -8.15 7.97 2.31
C ASN A 69 -7.43 7.72 0.97
N ASP A 70 -7.16 6.43 0.69
CA ASP A 70 -6.47 5.93 -0.51
C ASP A 70 -5.05 6.47 -0.75
N ARG A 71 -4.41 7.01 0.28
CA ARG A 71 -3.04 7.50 0.23
C ARG A 71 -2.16 6.65 1.12
N ILE A 72 -1.04 6.20 0.57
CA ILE A 72 -0.12 5.29 1.26
C ILE A 72 1.17 6.03 1.61
N LEU A 73 1.66 5.80 2.83
CA LEU A 73 2.97 6.21 3.29
C LEU A 73 3.80 4.99 3.66
N PHE A 74 4.83 4.71 2.87
CA PHE A 74 5.88 3.76 3.20
C PHE A 74 7.03 4.46 3.93
N ARG A 75 7.62 3.79 4.90
CA ARG A 75 8.77 4.28 5.67
C ARG A 75 9.85 3.22 5.65
N GLY A 76 11.01 3.58 5.11
CA GLY A 76 12.12 2.66 4.88
C GLY A 76 11.78 1.52 3.89
N PRO A 77 12.70 0.55 3.73
CA PRO A 77 12.47 -0.61 2.87
C PRO A 77 11.43 -1.55 3.49
N VAL A 78 10.45 -1.98 2.70
CA VAL A 78 9.43 -2.98 3.07
C VAL A 78 9.37 -4.09 2.02
N GLY A 79 8.84 -5.25 2.41
CA GLY A 79 8.65 -6.37 1.47
C GLY A 79 7.50 -6.14 0.48
N PRO A 80 7.48 -6.85 -0.67
CA PRO A 80 6.43 -6.70 -1.69
C PRO A 80 4.99 -6.89 -1.17
N ALA A 81 4.78 -7.77 -0.20
CA ALA A 81 3.47 -8.01 0.40
C ALA A 81 2.90 -6.77 1.08
N VAL A 82 3.74 -5.91 1.67
CA VAL A 82 3.30 -4.67 2.32
C VAL A 82 2.74 -3.68 1.29
N TYR A 83 3.28 -3.65 0.07
CA TYR A 83 2.72 -2.81 -1.00
C TYR A 83 1.31 -3.25 -1.40
N LEU A 84 1.07 -4.56 -1.47
CA LEU A 84 -0.24 -5.12 -1.74
C LEU A 84 -1.20 -4.82 -0.58
N HIS A 85 -0.79 -5.11 0.65
CA HIS A 85 -1.55 -4.88 1.86
C HIS A 85 -2.08 -3.43 1.95
N GLU A 86 -1.20 -2.45 1.84
CA GLU A 86 -1.62 -1.03 1.90
C GLU A 86 -2.49 -0.61 0.71
N SER A 87 -2.34 -1.27 -0.43
CA SER A 87 -3.20 -1.02 -1.60
C SER A 87 -4.58 -1.68 -1.45
N MET A 88 -4.68 -2.77 -0.68
CA MET A 88 -5.95 -3.43 -0.37
C MET A 88 -6.83 -2.56 0.54
N HIS A 89 -6.23 -1.82 1.49
CA HIS A 89 -6.95 -0.79 2.25
C HIS A 89 -7.56 0.30 1.36
N SER A 90 -6.99 0.58 0.19
CA SER A 90 -7.61 1.49 -0.80
C SER A 90 -8.72 0.81 -1.61
N ALA A 91 -8.69 -0.52 -1.72
CA ALA A 91 -9.63 -1.31 -2.51
C ALA A 91 -10.84 -1.79 -1.72
N ASP A 92 -10.75 -1.86 -0.39
CA ASP A 92 -11.74 -2.46 0.49
C ASP A 92 -13.15 -1.84 0.32
N SER A 93 -13.22 -0.54 0.02
CA SER A 93 -14.45 0.23 -0.17
C SER A 93 -15.51 -0.01 0.93
N GLY A 94 -15.10 -0.22 2.18
CA GLY A 94 -15.98 -0.49 3.32
C GLY A 94 -16.54 -1.91 3.38
N PHE A 95 -16.07 -2.84 2.53
CA PHE A 95 -16.41 -4.25 2.60
C PHE A 95 -16.08 -4.91 3.96
N PRO A 96 -14.95 -4.60 4.63
CA PRO A 96 -14.60 -5.18 5.93
C PRO A 96 -15.57 -4.81 7.06
N ASP A 97 -16.32 -3.71 6.91
CA ASP A 97 -17.32 -3.26 7.87
C ASP A 97 -18.68 -3.94 7.70
N THR A 98 -18.86 -4.75 6.65
CA THR A 98 -20.12 -5.45 6.40
C THR A 98 -20.32 -6.58 7.39
N THR A 99 -21.56 -6.77 7.85
CA THR A 99 -21.91 -7.87 8.78
C THR A 99 -21.47 -9.24 8.28
N ALA A 100 -21.62 -9.50 6.97
CA ALA A 100 -21.21 -10.75 6.37
C ALA A 100 -19.70 -11.01 6.51
N PHE A 101 -18.87 -9.99 6.32
CA PHE A 101 -17.43 -10.12 6.48
C PHE A 101 -17.04 -10.23 7.95
N THR A 102 -17.61 -9.39 8.82
CA THR A 102 -17.30 -9.46 10.26
C THR A 102 -17.72 -10.78 10.90
N ASP A 103 -18.83 -11.37 10.48
CA ASP A 103 -19.27 -12.69 10.95
C ASP A 103 -18.31 -13.79 10.49
N ALA A 104 -17.83 -13.72 9.24
CA ALA A 104 -16.83 -14.64 8.72
C ALA A 104 -15.49 -14.51 9.44
N TYR A 105 -14.99 -13.28 9.61
CA TYR A 105 -13.78 -12.96 10.38
C TYR A 105 -13.83 -13.54 11.80
N ASN A 106 -14.95 -13.35 12.52
CA ASN A 106 -15.10 -13.87 13.88
C ASN A 106 -15.21 -15.41 13.95
N ALA A 107 -15.61 -16.05 12.85
CA ALA A 107 -15.72 -17.51 12.76
C ALA A 107 -14.44 -18.16 12.22
N ASP A 108 -13.51 -17.38 11.65
CA ASP A 108 -12.31 -17.91 11.04
C ASP A 108 -11.29 -18.32 12.10
N THR A 109 -10.91 -19.61 12.07
CA THR A 109 -9.87 -20.16 12.95
C THR A 109 -8.51 -20.23 12.28
N CYS A 110 -8.40 -19.79 11.02
CA CYS A 110 -7.24 -19.97 10.15
C CYS A 110 -6.94 -18.71 9.34
N VAL A 111 -6.41 -17.69 10.01
CA VAL A 111 -5.96 -16.45 9.36
C VAL A 111 -4.53 -16.56 8.79
N PRO A 112 -4.14 -15.71 7.82
CA PRO A 112 -2.81 -15.75 7.20
C PRO A 112 -1.64 -15.57 8.19
N ASP A 113 -1.78 -14.62 9.12
CA ASP A 113 -0.82 -14.36 10.19
C ASP A 113 -1.47 -13.67 11.41
N ASN A 114 -0.69 -13.40 12.45
CA ASN A 114 -1.21 -12.77 13.66
C ASN A 114 -1.70 -11.33 13.43
N TYR A 115 -1.18 -10.62 12.42
CA TYR A 115 -1.53 -9.22 12.16
C TYR A 115 -2.92 -9.10 11.55
N ALA A 116 -3.35 -10.08 10.76
CA ALA A 116 -4.73 -10.19 10.25
C ALA A 116 -5.80 -10.10 11.38
N ASN A 117 -5.50 -10.56 12.59
CA ASN A 117 -6.41 -10.48 13.74
C ASN A 117 -6.50 -9.08 14.40
N ALA A 118 -5.79 -8.07 13.89
CA ALA A 118 -5.82 -6.74 14.48
C ALA A 118 -7.17 -6.04 14.26
N SER A 119 -7.81 -6.25 13.11
CA SER A 119 -9.17 -5.81 12.80
C SER A 119 -9.68 -6.47 11.51
N PRO A 120 -10.99 -6.43 11.22
CA PRO A 120 -11.52 -6.90 9.94
C PRO A 120 -10.88 -6.23 8.71
N ALA A 121 -10.51 -4.94 8.82
CA ALA A 121 -9.83 -4.24 7.72
C ALA A 121 -8.40 -4.78 7.49
N GLU A 122 -7.67 -5.07 8.58
CA GLU A 122 -6.33 -5.65 8.48
C GLU A 122 -6.40 -7.09 7.97
N ASP A 123 -7.41 -7.87 8.36
CA ASP A 123 -7.66 -9.20 7.80
C ASP A 123 -7.88 -9.12 6.30
N PHE A 124 -8.82 -8.28 5.84
CA PHE A 124 -9.07 -8.07 4.41
C PHE A 124 -7.82 -7.68 3.63
N ALA A 125 -6.98 -6.82 4.21
CA ALA A 125 -5.73 -6.39 3.58
C ALA A 125 -4.63 -7.49 3.58
N GLN A 126 -4.77 -8.55 4.37
CA GLN A 126 -3.86 -9.69 4.42
C GLN A 126 -4.27 -10.88 3.54
N LEU A 127 -5.48 -10.88 2.98
CA LEU A 127 -6.02 -11.93 2.09
C LEU A 127 -5.41 -11.94 0.68
#